data_AF-A0A5E4K0H2-F1
#
_entry.id   AF-A0A5E4K0H2-F1
#
_cell.length_a   1.000
_cell.length_b   1.000
_cell.length_c   1.000
_cell.angle_alpha   90.00
_cell.angle_beta   90.00
_cell.angle_gamma   90.00
#
_symmetry.space_group_name_H-M   'P 1'
#
loop_
_entity.id
_entity.type
_entity.pdbx_description
1 polymer ?
#
loop_
_entity_poly.entity_id
_entity_poly.type
_entity_poly.pdbx_seq_one_letter_code
_entity_poly.pdbx_strand_id
1 'polypeptide(L)'
;MEEKKKYYFEKVMEMNEEYLKKIFSPEEYSSLIKELIEIRYKIKDEVIKEFIEIYQKHIKLKLQNDENSNHDKKLHSFITHKNNKIKIYWGDVYDFLKKCPSESIHLMVTSPPYYNAREYSQWENLDKYLEDMRKIIKEAYRVLDNHRVFVFNVGDIFDNDNLTVKSVWGKRRLPLGAYFIKIFEECGFTFVDDFMWDKGEVQSERHKHENKPYPFYQYPMNCYEHLLIFHKHRLDKTRYPCPICGTLKVNGNTQSGIGLMSWECKNLDCFERSKSNRGKRFSLKTNTAQDMGRRKENEIPLELIKKWRRDIIRFSPVIKINSKGENKLGHTAPFPEDIPEMAIQFFTYKGDVVLDPFAGSFTSAIVANRLGRVGVGCELRKDLFEEAIKNNIKNKGQEFEEFN
;
A
#
# COMPACT_ATOMS: atom_id res chain seq x y z
N MET A 1 -12.49 55.32 -4.46
CA MET A 1 -13.49 54.23 -4.42
C MET A 1 -12.87 53.04 -5.12
N GLU A 2 -11.86 52.43 -4.48
CA GLU A 2 -11.28 51.15 -4.88
C GLU A 2 -11.83 50.14 -3.88
N GLU A 3 -12.84 49.37 -4.28
CA GLU A 3 -13.19 48.16 -3.55
C GLU A 3 -11.91 47.34 -3.39
N LYS A 4 -11.44 47.23 -2.13
CA LYS A 4 -10.36 46.33 -1.75
C LYS A 4 -10.66 44.99 -2.43
N LYS A 5 -9.88 44.60 -3.43
CA LYS A 5 -9.88 43.24 -3.95
C LYS A 5 -9.58 42.33 -2.76
N LYS A 6 -10.63 41.85 -2.09
CA LYS A 6 -10.50 40.87 -1.02
C LYS A 6 -9.96 39.63 -1.70
N TYR A 7 -8.68 39.33 -1.46
CA TYR A 7 -8.05 38.13 -1.99
C TYR A 7 -8.91 36.92 -1.63
N TYR A 8 -9.08 35.99 -2.56
CA TYR A 8 -10.00 34.86 -2.36
C TYR A 8 -9.66 34.04 -1.11
N PHE A 9 -8.38 34.02 -0.73
CA PHE A 9 -7.90 33.48 0.54
C PHE A 9 -8.70 33.96 1.76
N GLU A 10 -8.92 35.27 1.90
CA GLU A 10 -9.65 35.82 3.05
C GLU A 10 -11.09 35.30 3.10
N LYS A 11 -11.72 35.10 1.93
CA LYS A 11 -13.05 34.49 1.83
C LYS A 11 -13.01 33.01 2.24
N VAL A 12 -12.00 32.25 1.81
CA VAL A 12 -11.82 30.84 2.22
C VAL A 12 -11.62 30.72 3.72
N MET A 13 -10.79 31.59 4.33
CA MET A 13 -10.57 31.58 5.77
C MET A 13 -11.85 31.91 6.53
N GLU A 14 -12.55 32.99 6.17
CA GLU A 14 -13.82 33.39 6.80
C GLU A 14 -14.88 32.29 6.74
N MET A 15 -15.02 31.60 5.60
CA MET A 15 -16.01 30.50 5.46
C MET A 15 -15.71 29.28 6.33
N ASN A 16 -14.47 29.11 6.80
CA ASN A 16 -13.99 27.87 7.40
C ASN A 16 -13.52 28.01 8.85
N GLU A 17 -13.24 29.22 9.30
CA GLU A 17 -12.58 29.51 10.59
C GLU A 17 -13.22 28.82 11.79
N GLU A 18 -14.55 28.91 11.94
CA GLU A 18 -15.28 28.31 13.05
C GLU A 18 -15.06 26.78 13.12
N TYR A 19 -15.16 26.12 11.96
CA TYR A 19 -14.96 24.67 11.89
C TYR A 19 -13.50 24.28 12.13
N LEU A 20 -12.54 25.03 11.58
CA LEU A 20 -11.11 24.78 11.77
C LEU A 20 -10.72 24.88 13.26
N LYS A 21 -11.16 25.93 13.96
CA LYS A 21 -10.93 26.10 15.41
C LYS A 21 -11.60 25.03 16.26
N LYS A 22 -12.68 24.41 15.77
CA LYS A 22 -13.37 23.32 16.47
C LYS A 22 -12.61 22.00 16.41
N ILE A 23 -11.92 21.72 15.31
CA ILE A 23 -11.31 20.39 15.07
C ILE A 23 -9.82 20.34 15.41
N PHE A 24 -9.13 21.46 15.40
CA PHE A 24 -7.70 21.55 15.70
C PHE A 24 -7.49 22.15 17.09
N SER A 25 -6.51 21.64 17.84
CA SER A 25 -6.03 22.29 19.06
C SER A 25 -5.45 23.68 18.75
N PRO A 26 -5.27 24.56 19.74
CA PRO A 26 -4.64 25.86 19.52
C PRO A 26 -3.27 25.77 18.81
N GLU A 27 -2.45 24.78 19.17
CA GLU A 27 -1.13 24.53 18.59
C GLU A 27 -1.24 24.02 17.15
N GLU A 28 -2.12 23.03 16.89
CA GLU A 28 -2.39 22.50 15.56
C GLU A 28 -2.93 23.58 14.62
N TYR A 29 -3.88 24.39 15.10
CA TYR A 29 -4.46 25.49 14.35
C TYR A 29 -3.41 26.55 14.02
N SER A 30 -2.56 26.92 14.98
CA SER A 30 -1.46 27.86 14.74
C SER A 30 -0.50 27.35 13.66
N SER A 31 -0.16 26.06 13.71
CA SER A 31 0.69 25.43 12.69
C SER A 31 0.02 25.41 11.30
N LEU A 32 -1.27 25.12 11.23
CA LEU A 32 -2.06 25.16 10.00
C LEU A 32 -2.06 26.57 9.39
N ILE A 33 -2.36 27.60 10.19
CA ILE A 33 -2.44 28.98 9.73
C ILE A 33 -1.09 29.48 9.21
N LYS A 34 0.01 29.07 9.86
CA LYS A 34 1.37 29.41 9.42
C LYS A 34 1.66 28.91 8.00
N GLU A 35 1.16 27.73 7.60
CA GLU A 35 1.31 27.25 6.22
C GLU A 35 0.31 27.92 5.27
N LEU A 36 -0.93 28.12 5.71
CA LEU A 36 -1.98 28.74 4.89
C LEU A 36 -1.68 30.20 4.51
N ILE A 37 -0.96 30.95 5.34
CA ILE A 37 -0.68 32.37 5.02
C ILE A 37 0.21 32.54 3.79
N GLU A 38 1.03 31.53 3.46
CA GLU A 38 1.93 31.55 2.30
C GLU A 38 1.17 31.54 0.97
N ILE A 39 -0.08 31.08 0.96
CA ILE A 39 -0.92 31.03 -0.25
C ILE A 39 -1.83 32.26 -0.41
N ARG A 40 -1.73 33.24 0.51
CA ARG A 40 -2.64 34.40 0.58
C ARG A 40 -2.74 35.21 -0.71
N TYR A 41 -1.62 35.37 -1.42
CA TYR A 41 -1.53 36.20 -2.61
C TYR A 41 -1.69 35.42 -3.93
N LYS A 42 -1.97 34.11 -3.84
CA LYS A 42 -2.18 33.27 -5.03
C LYS A 42 -3.52 33.55 -5.69
N ILE A 43 -3.64 33.14 -6.95
CA ILE A 43 -4.90 33.22 -7.67
C ILE A 43 -5.94 32.26 -7.08
N LYS A 44 -7.21 32.56 -7.31
CA LYS A 44 -8.36 31.84 -6.72
C LYS A 44 -8.24 30.31 -6.78
N ASP A 45 -7.93 29.76 -7.96
CA ASP A 45 -7.92 28.31 -8.18
C ASP A 45 -6.74 27.64 -7.46
N GLU A 46 -5.59 28.30 -7.42
CA GLU A 46 -4.42 27.86 -6.63
C GLU A 46 -4.70 27.93 -5.13
N VAL A 47 -5.35 28.99 -4.65
CA VAL A 47 -5.77 29.11 -3.25
C VAL A 47 -6.65 27.94 -2.84
N ILE A 48 -7.64 27.57 -3.67
CA ILE A 48 -8.55 26.46 -3.37
C ILE A 48 -7.78 25.15 -3.31
N LYS A 49 -6.95 24.89 -4.33
CA LYS A 49 -6.17 23.66 -4.43
C LYS A 49 -5.23 23.50 -3.25
N GLU A 50 -4.41 24.51 -2.97
CA GLU A 50 -3.40 24.43 -1.91
C GLU A 50 -4.03 24.48 -0.52
N PHE A 51 -5.15 25.19 -0.32
CA PHE A 51 -5.92 25.09 0.92
C PHE A 51 -6.36 23.65 1.18
N ILE A 52 -6.86 22.94 0.16
CA ILE A 52 -7.28 21.54 0.30
C ILE A 52 -6.08 20.65 0.64
N GLU A 53 -4.96 20.80 -0.06
CA GLU A 53 -3.74 20.01 0.17
C GLU A 53 -3.19 20.23 1.58
N ILE A 54 -3.05 21.49 2.00
CA ILE A 54 -2.57 21.85 3.35
C ILE A 54 -3.55 21.34 4.41
N TYR A 55 -4.87 21.54 4.23
CA TYR A 55 -5.87 21.04 5.15
C TYR A 55 -5.80 19.51 5.32
N GLN A 56 -5.73 18.77 4.21
CA GLN A 56 -5.64 17.30 4.23
C GLN A 56 -4.37 16.81 4.92
N LYS A 57 -3.24 17.48 4.66
CA LYS A 57 -1.97 17.22 5.36
C LYS A 57 -2.13 17.38 6.87
N HIS A 58 -2.75 18.47 7.34
CA HIS A 58 -2.93 18.74 8.77
C HIS A 58 -3.93 17.78 9.44
N ILE A 59 -4.99 17.36 8.74
CA ILE A 59 -5.88 16.27 9.20
C ILE A 59 -5.11 14.96 9.39
N LYS A 60 -4.25 14.62 8.43
CA LYS A 60 -3.43 13.41 8.48
C LYS A 60 -2.42 13.45 9.62
N LEU A 61 -1.75 14.58 9.83
CA LEU A 61 -0.84 14.79 10.96
C LEU A 61 -1.57 14.66 12.30
N LYS A 62 -2.76 15.24 12.42
CA LYS A 62 -3.61 15.08 13.61
C LYS A 62 -3.91 13.61 13.90
N LEU A 63 -4.38 12.87 12.90
CA LEU A 63 -4.64 11.44 13.03
C LEU A 63 -3.41 10.67 13.50
N GLN A 64 -2.25 10.94 12.89
CA GLN A 64 -0.99 10.28 13.24
C GLN A 64 -0.58 10.54 14.69
N ASN A 65 -0.78 11.76 15.18
CA ASN A 65 -0.50 12.13 16.56
C ASN A 65 -1.49 11.46 17.54
N ASP A 66 -2.76 11.36 17.16
CA ASP A 66 -3.81 10.77 17.99
C ASP A 66 -3.64 9.22 18.11
N GLU A 67 -3.24 8.53 17.03
CA GLU A 67 -3.11 7.07 17.02
C GLU A 67 -1.74 6.55 17.45
N ASN A 68 -0.64 7.24 17.12
CA ASN A 68 0.71 6.82 17.47
C ASN A 68 1.66 8.02 17.63
N SER A 69 1.55 8.72 18.75
CA SER A 69 2.40 9.87 19.08
C SER A 69 3.90 9.55 19.19
N ASN A 70 4.25 8.27 19.40
CA ASN A 70 5.62 7.80 19.67
C ASN A 70 6.31 7.19 18.44
N HIS A 71 5.81 7.47 17.23
CA HIS A 71 6.47 7.04 15.99
C HIS A 71 7.87 7.68 15.84
N ASP A 72 8.75 7.00 15.11
CA ASP A 72 10.10 7.48 14.86
C ASP A 72 10.08 8.53 13.72
N LYS A 73 10.29 9.79 14.08
CA LYS A 73 10.31 10.91 13.14
C LYS A 73 11.44 10.81 12.12
N LYS A 74 12.60 10.23 12.49
CA LYS A 74 13.71 10.02 11.56
C LYS A 74 13.34 8.95 10.55
N LEU A 75 12.74 7.85 11.01
CA LEU A 75 12.24 6.80 10.13
C LEU A 75 11.16 7.33 9.18
N HIS A 76 10.22 8.11 9.69
CA HIS A 76 9.19 8.72 8.86
C HIS A 76 9.79 9.63 7.77
N SER A 77 10.75 10.48 8.14
CA SER A 77 11.46 11.31 7.17
C SER A 77 12.19 10.45 6.14
N PHE A 78 12.85 9.37 6.56
CA PHE A 78 13.57 8.47 5.67
C PHE A 78 12.66 7.82 4.62
N ILE A 79 11.53 7.23 5.03
CA ILE A 79 10.62 6.51 4.12
C ILE A 79 9.80 7.45 3.22
N THR A 80 9.65 8.73 3.59
CA THR A 80 8.91 9.72 2.79
C THR A 80 9.80 10.63 1.96
N HIS A 81 11.11 10.62 2.19
CA HIS A 81 12.05 11.47 1.47
C HIS A 81 12.11 11.05 -0.01
N LYS A 82 11.57 11.90 -0.88
CA LYS A 82 11.50 11.69 -2.34
C LYS A 82 12.84 11.97 -3.01
N ASN A 83 13.81 11.10 -2.78
CA ASN A 83 14.99 10.99 -3.63
C ASN A 83 14.84 9.75 -4.54
N ASN A 84 15.61 9.70 -5.63
CA ASN A 84 15.59 8.55 -6.56
C ASN A 84 16.37 7.34 -6.00
N LYS A 85 16.41 7.17 -4.67
CA LYS A 85 17.10 6.08 -3.99
C LYS A 85 16.10 5.15 -3.34
N ILE A 86 16.36 3.85 -3.48
CA ILE A 86 15.64 2.81 -2.75
C ILE A 86 15.95 2.93 -1.26
N LYS A 87 14.93 2.77 -0.43
CA LYS A 87 15.05 2.80 1.03
C LYS A 87 15.18 1.38 1.57
N ILE A 88 16.33 1.09 2.19
CA ILE A 88 16.60 -0.21 2.81
C ILE A 88 16.47 -0.08 4.32
N TYR A 89 15.61 -0.91 4.91
CA TYR A 89 15.56 -1.11 6.36
C TYR A 89 15.99 -2.53 6.70
N TRP A 90 17.05 -2.64 7.51
CA TRP A 90 17.52 -3.92 8.03
C TRP A 90 16.92 -4.18 9.40
N GLY A 91 16.14 -5.26 9.53
CA GLY A 91 15.59 -5.69 10.81
C GLY A 91 14.18 -6.25 10.70
N ASP A 92 13.59 -6.48 11.87
CA ASP A 92 12.25 -7.04 11.99
C ASP A 92 11.18 -6.07 11.46
N VAL A 93 10.26 -6.62 10.67
CA VAL A 93 9.20 -5.84 10.02
C VAL A 93 8.14 -5.36 11.01
N TYR A 94 7.82 -6.13 12.04
CA TYR A 94 6.85 -5.72 13.05
C TYR A 94 7.38 -4.51 13.82
N ASP A 95 8.66 -4.50 14.17
CA ASP A 95 9.31 -3.34 14.78
C ASP A 95 9.36 -2.12 13.85
N PHE A 96 9.65 -2.33 12.56
CA PHE A 96 9.60 -1.27 11.55
C PHE A 96 8.20 -0.62 11.48
N LEU A 97 7.15 -1.45 11.34
CA LEU A 97 5.78 -0.96 11.20
C LEU A 97 5.33 -0.20 12.46
N LYS A 98 5.66 -0.69 13.66
CA LYS A 98 5.36 0.01 14.93
C LYS A 98 5.98 1.41 15.01
N LYS A 99 7.19 1.58 14.46
CA LYS A 99 7.88 2.87 14.41
C LYS A 99 7.32 3.80 13.33
N CYS A 100 6.58 3.28 12.35
CA CYS A 100 5.95 4.09 11.32
C CYS A 100 4.66 4.78 11.82
N PRO A 101 4.41 6.04 11.42
CA PRO A 101 3.14 6.70 11.69
C PRO A 101 1.98 5.97 11.00
N SER A 102 0.77 6.12 11.56
CA SER A 102 -0.44 5.66 10.90
C SER A 102 -0.59 6.30 9.51
N GLU A 103 -1.21 5.57 8.57
CA GLU A 103 -1.53 6.08 7.23
C GLU A 103 -0.31 6.66 6.45
N SER A 104 0.93 6.21 6.72
CA SER A 104 2.15 6.73 6.08
C SER A 104 2.57 6.01 4.79
N ILE A 105 1.99 4.83 4.49
CA ILE A 105 2.32 3.99 3.33
C ILE A 105 1.17 4.01 2.32
N HIS A 106 1.47 4.10 1.02
CA HIS A 106 0.42 4.27 -0.01
C HIS A 106 0.09 2.98 -0.78
N LEU A 107 0.98 1.99 -0.78
CA LEU A 107 0.76 0.65 -1.32
C LEU A 107 1.68 -0.32 -0.58
N MET A 108 1.20 -1.53 -0.34
CA MET A 108 2.04 -2.67 -0.01
C MET A 108 1.94 -3.72 -1.11
N VAL A 109 3.08 -4.26 -1.54
CA VAL A 109 3.15 -5.41 -2.44
C VAL A 109 4.28 -6.31 -1.99
N THR A 110 3.97 -7.57 -1.73
CA THR A 110 4.92 -8.51 -1.12
C THR A 110 4.52 -9.96 -1.31
N SER A 111 5.42 -10.85 -0.90
CA SER A 111 5.18 -12.27 -0.67
C SER A 111 5.71 -12.59 0.73
N PRO A 112 4.91 -13.16 1.64
CA PRO A 112 5.39 -13.46 2.98
C PRO A 112 6.47 -14.54 2.94
N PRO A 113 7.33 -14.63 3.98
CA PRO A 113 8.12 -15.83 4.20
C PRO A 113 7.16 -17.02 4.36
N TYR A 114 7.39 -18.07 3.58
CA TYR A 114 6.58 -19.27 3.67
C TYR A 114 6.92 -20.04 4.95
N TYR A 115 5.89 -20.61 5.60
CA TYR A 115 6.01 -21.37 6.86
C TYR A 115 7.17 -22.38 6.86
N ASN A 116 7.42 -23.01 5.71
CA ASN A 116 8.42 -24.07 5.55
C ASN A 116 9.71 -23.63 4.85
N ALA A 117 9.91 -22.34 4.60
CA ALA A 117 11.12 -21.84 3.98
C ALA A 117 12.30 -22.06 4.93
N ARG A 118 13.20 -23.01 4.60
CA ARG A 118 14.31 -23.44 5.48
C ARG A 118 15.23 -22.31 5.96
N GLU A 119 15.35 -21.24 5.18
CA GLU A 119 16.19 -20.08 5.52
C GLU A 119 15.53 -19.13 6.52
N TYR A 120 14.22 -19.24 6.69
CA TYR A 120 13.36 -18.42 7.55
C TYR A 120 12.54 -19.25 8.54
N SER A 121 12.83 -20.56 8.69
CA SER A 121 12.00 -21.49 9.46
C SER A 121 12.16 -21.24 10.96
N GLN A 122 11.48 -20.22 11.47
CA GLN A 122 11.52 -19.79 12.87
C GLN A 122 10.30 -20.23 13.68
N TRP A 123 9.25 -20.76 13.03
CA TRP A 123 7.99 -21.10 13.70
C TRP A 123 7.87 -22.58 14.02
N GLU A 124 7.48 -22.88 15.26
CA GLU A 124 7.32 -24.25 15.76
C GLU A 124 6.18 -25.02 15.09
N ASN A 125 5.08 -24.33 14.77
CA ASN A 125 3.87 -24.88 14.15
C ASN A 125 3.13 -23.82 13.33
N LEU A 126 2.13 -24.25 12.56
CA LEU A 126 1.33 -23.37 11.71
C LEU A 126 0.64 -22.24 12.49
N ASP A 127 0.13 -22.50 13.69
CA ASP A 127 -0.58 -21.49 14.48
C ASP A 127 0.36 -20.35 14.91
N LYS A 128 1.61 -20.66 15.29
CA LYS A 128 2.62 -19.64 15.63
C LYS A 128 2.96 -18.76 14.42
N TYR A 129 3.04 -19.36 13.24
CA TYR A 129 3.25 -18.62 12.00
C TYR A 129 2.10 -17.67 11.68
N LEU A 130 0.87 -18.18 11.71
CA LEU A 130 -0.32 -17.38 11.42
C LEU A 130 -0.54 -16.26 12.44
N GLU A 131 -0.24 -16.50 13.72
CA GLU A 131 -0.33 -15.49 14.77
C GLU A 131 0.73 -14.38 14.62
N ASP A 132 1.94 -14.74 14.21
CA ASP A 132 2.99 -13.77 13.91
C ASP A 132 2.61 -12.89 12.72
N MET A 133 2.15 -13.52 11.63
CA MET A 133 1.64 -12.80 10.46
C MET A 133 0.45 -11.90 10.81
N ARG A 134 -0.47 -12.35 11.69
CA ARG A 134 -1.60 -11.53 12.16
C ARG A 134 -1.15 -10.25 12.83
N LYS A 135 -0.10 -10.28 13.65
CA LYS A 135 0.46 -9.08 14.30
C LYS A 135 1.01 -8.10 13.26
N ILE A 136 1.75 -8.61 12.28
CA ILE A 136 2.31 -7.81 11.18
C ILE A 136 1.17 -7.20 10.34
N ILE A 137 0.18 -7.98 9.94
CA ILE A 137 -0.96 -7.52 9.13
C ILE A 137 -1.79 -6.47 9.87
N LYS A 138 -1.96 -6.62 11.19
CA LYS A 138 -2.65 -5.61 12.01
C LYS A 138 -1.90 -4.26 12.01
N GLU A 139 -0.59 -4.27 12.17
CA GLU A 139 0.21 -3.04 12.07
C GLU A 139 0.27 -2.50 10.63
N ALA A 140 0.29 -3.40 9.63
CA ALA A 140 0.20 -3.02 8.23
C ALA A 140 -1.11 -2.26 7.93
N TYR A 141 -2.25 -2.71 8.49
CA TYR A 141 -3.52 -1.99 8.40
C TYR A 141 -3.41 -0.57 8.98
N ARG A 142 -2.75 -0.41 10.13
CA ARG A 142 -2.58 0.92 10.76
C ARG A 142 -1.76 1.86 9.86
N VAL A 143 -0.61 1.42 9.36
CA VAL A 143 0.31 2.28 8.61
C VAL A 143 -0.08 2.49 7.14
N LEU A 144 -0.88 1.60 6.54
CA LEU A 144 -1.40 1.81 5.19
C LEU A 144 -2.37 3.00 5.18
N ASP A 145 -2.28 3.88 4.19
CA ASP A 145 -3.13 5.05 4.06
C ASP A 145 -4.59 4.66 3.77
N ASN A 146 -5.55 5.49 4.19
CA ASN A 146 -6.95 5.14 4.02
C ASN A 146 -7.30 5.02 2.52
N HIS A 147 -8.15 4.05 2.16
CA HIS A 147 -8.52 3.74 0.78
C HIS A 147 -7.37 3.28 -0.14
N ARG A 148 -6.26 2.82 0.44
CA ARG A 148 -5.15 2.19 -0.31
C ARG A 148 -5.20 0.67 -0.26
N VAL A 149 -4.30 0.07 -1.02
CA VAL A 149 -4.31 -1.36 -1.37
C VAL A 149 -3.10 -2.08 -0.77
N PHE A 150 -3.32 -3.32 -0.39
CA PHE A 150 -2.27 -4.30 -0.09
C PHE A 150 -2.44 -5.47 -1.08
N VAL A 151 -1.45 -5.64 -1.96
CA VAL A 151 -1.33 -6.80 -2.86
C VAL A 151 -0.44 -7.86 -2.20
N PHE A 152 -1.00 -9.05 -1.97
CA PHE A 152 -0.33 -10.10 -1.21
C PHE A 152 -0.21 -11.38 -2.04
N ASN A 153 1.01 -11.70 -2.47
CA ASN A 153 1.30 -12.91 -3.22
C ASN A 153 1.51 -14.09 -2.27
N VAL A 154 0.72 -15.15 -2.39
CA VAL A 154 0.87 -16.35 -1.56
C VAL A 154 0.45 -17.61 -2.30
N GLY A 155 1.27 -18.65 -2.21
CA GLY A 155 0.96 -19.98 -2.70
C GLY A 155 0.49 -20.91 -1.60
N ASP A 156 -0.47 -21.76 -1.91
CA ASP A 156 -0.79 -22.92 -1.08
C ASP A 156 0.37 -23.92 -1.10
N ILE A 157 0.75 -24.43 0.07
CA ILE A 157 1.88 -25.34 0.23
C ILE A 157 1.44 -26.74 0.66
N PHE A 158 2.24 -27.73 0.34
CA PHE A 158 2.12 -29.09 0.89
C PHE A 158 3.14 -29.26 2.01
N ASP A 159 2.65 -29.32 3.25
CA ASP A 159 3.51 -29.50 4.42
C ASP A 159 2.75 -30.13 5.61
N ASN A 160 3.47 -30.37 6.71
CA ASN A 160 2.91 -30.72 8.00
C ASN A 160 2.63 -29.46 8.81
N ASP A 161 1.43 -29.35 9.37
CA ASP A 161 1.03 -28.22 10.22
C ASP A 161 1.66 -28.27 11.63
N ASN A 162 2.21 -29.44 12.02
CA ASN A 162 2.80 -29.72 13.32
C ASN A 162 1.86 -29.39 14.51
N LEU A 163 0.55 -29.55 14.33
CA LEU A 163 -0.45 -29.21 15.37
C LEU A 163 -0.71 -30.36 16.36
N THR A 164 -0.82 -31.59 15.86
CA THR A 164 -1.28 -32.75 16.67
C THR A 164 -0.25 -33.86 16.82
N VAL A 165 0.65 -34.06 15.85
CA VAL A 165 1.68 -35.11 15.89
C VAL A 165 2.98 -34.64 15.22
N LYS A 166 4.11 -34.89 15.89
CA LYS A 166 5.44 -34.77 15.27
C LYS A 166 5.58 -35.87 14.22
N SER A 167 5.65 -35.47 12.96
CA SER A 167 5.97 -36.33 11.81
C SER A 167 4.97 -37.44 11.47
N VAL A 168 4.02 -37.07 10.61
CA VAL A 168 3.52 -37.98 9.58
C VAL A 168 3.74 -37.27 8.25
N TRP A 169 4.65 -37.80 7.42
CA TRP A 169 5.05 -37.29 6.11
C TRP A 169 3.99 -36.44 5.40
N GLY A 170 4.24 -35.12 5.25
CA GLY A 170 3.57 -34.17 4.35
C GLY A 170 2.11 -34.49 3.96
N LYS A 171 1.21 -34.57 4.95
CA LYS A 171 -0.10 -35.22 4.78
C LYS A 171 -1.22 -34.39 4.17
N ARG A 172 -1.06 -33.07 3.98
CA ARG A 172 -2.16 -32.27 3.41
C ARG A 172 -1.68 -30.96 2.78
N ARG A 173 -2.54 -30.43 1.90
CA ARG A 173 -2.42 -29.06 1.42
C ARG A 173 -2.79 -28.10 2.55
N LEU A 174 -1.94 -27.11 2.78
CA LEU A 174 -2.20 -25.97 3.65
C LEU A 174 -2.72 -24.84 2.77
N PRO A 175 -4.01 -24.49 2.86
CA PRO A 175 -4.63 -23.44 2.07
C PRO A 175 -4.26 -22.06 2.62
N LEU A 176 -2.99 -21.68 2.50
CA LEU A 176 -2.48 -20.42 3.03
C LEU A 176 -3.26 -19.22 2.47
N GLY A 177 -3.66 -19.26 1.19
CA GLY A 177 -4.50 -18.19 0.62
C GLY A 177 -5.77 -17.95 1.43
N ALA A 178 -6.50 -19.02 1.76
CA ALA A 178 -7.73 -18.94 2.55
C ALA A 178 -7.47 -18.46 3.99
N TYR A 179 -6.37 -18.91 4.63
CA TYR A 179 -6.02 -18.47 5.97
C TYR A 179 -5.67 -16.98 6.02
N PHE A 180 -4.92 -16.49 5.02
CA PHE A 180 -4.57 -15.08 4.94
C PHE A 180 -5.79 -14.21 4.65
N ILE A 181 -6.69 -14.59 3.74
CA ILE A 181 -7.96 -13.86 3.52
C ILE A 181 -8.67 -13.64 4.85
N LYS A 182 -8.82 -14.71 5.64
CA LYS A 182 -9.49 -14.64 6.95
C LYS A 182 -8.77 -13.69 7.92
N ILE A 183 -7.44 -13.78 8.03
CA ILE A 183 -6.65 -12.92 8.91
C ILE A 183 -6.74 -11.46 8.50
N PHE A 184 -6.64 -11.15 7.20
CA PHE A 184 -6.75 -9.79 6.68
C PHE A 184 -8.12 -9.17 7.00
N GLU A 185 -9.21 -9.90 6.79
CA GLU A 185 -10.56 -9.42 7.14
C GLU A 185 -10.73 -9.17 8.64
N GLU A 186 -10.18 -10.05 9.48
CA GLU A 186 -10.20 -9.87 10.94
C GLU A 186 -9.35 -8.67 11.41
N CYS A 187 -8.31 -8.32 10.66
CA CYS A 187 -7.50 -7.12 10.88
C CYS A 187 -8.15 -5.84 10.33
N GLY A 188 -9.30 -5.93 9.65
CA GLY A 188 -10.08 -4.80 9.16
C GLY A 188 -9.93 -4.48 7.67
N PHE A 189 -9.11 -5.25 6.94
CA PHE A 189 -9.08 -5.13 5.48
C PHE A 189 -10.37 -5.66 4.85
N THR A 190 -10.64 -5.25 3.62
CA THR A 190 -11.68 -5.84 2.77
C THR A 190 -10.99 -6.65 1.68
N PHE A 191 -11.30 -7.94 1.59
CA PHE A 191 -10.91 -8.75 0.43
C PHE A 191 -11.70 -8.28 -0.80
N VAL A 192 -10.99 -8.01 -1.89
CA VAL A 192 -11.58 -7.45 -3.12
C VAL A 192 -11.50 -8.43 -4.28
N ASP A 193 -10.33 -9.04 -4.49
CA ASP A 193 -10.09 -9.89 -5.65
C ASP A 193 -8.93 -10.87 -5.42
N ASP A 194 -8.86 -11.89 -6.27
CA ASP A 194 -7.81 -12.93 -6.28
C ASP A 194 -7.40 -13.21 -7.73
N PHE A 195 -6.23 -12.69 -8.13
CA PHE A 195 -5.65 -13.03 -9.42
C PHE A 195 -4.77 -14.28 -9.28
N MET A 196 -4.96 -15.25 -10.17
CA MET A 196 -4.13 -16.45 -10.21
C MET A 196 -2.92 -16.22 -11.11
N TRP A 197 -1.73 -16.18 -10.51
CA TRP A 197 -0.49 -16.24 -11.26
C TRP A 197 -0.16 -17.68 -11.62
N ASP A 198 -0.43 -18.07 -12.87
CA ASP A 198 -0.03 -19.36 -13.44
C ASP A 198 1.47 -19.36 -13.76
N LYS A 199 2.23 -20.13 -12.98
CA LYS A 199 3.68 -20.35 -13.16
C LYS A 199 3.99 -21.28 -14.34
N GLY A 200 2.97 -21.94 -14.91
CA GLY A 200 3.10 -22.90 -16.00
C GLY A 200 3.54 -24.27 -15.51
N GLU A 201 4.83 -24.44 -15.20
CA GLU A 201 5.37 -25.73 -14.80
C GLU A 201 5.33 -25.96 -13.29
N VAL A 202 4.99 -27.19 -12.91
CA VAL A 202 4.97 -27.62 -11.51
C VAL A 202 6.40 -27.71 -10.98
N GLN A 203 6.72 -26.94 -9.94
CA GLN A 203 8.09 -26.85 -9.39
C GLN A 203 8.47 -27.99 -8.44
N SER A 204 7.62 -29.01 -8.28
CA SER A 204 7.85 -30.13 -7.34
C SER A 204 7.29 -31.45 -7.85
N GLU A 205 8.08 -32.51 -7.72
CA GLU A 205 7.69 -33.89 -8.05
C GLU A 205 7.09 -34.66 -6.86
N ARG A 206 6.94 -34.02 -5.68
CA ARG A 206 6.58 -34.69 -4.41
C ARG A 206 5.29 -35.53 -4.45
N HIS A 207 4.41 -35.31 -5.42
CA HIS A 207 3.13 -36.02 -5.55
C HIS A 207 2.98 -36.80 -6.86
N LYS A 208 4.01 -36.88 -7.71
CA LYS A 208 4.05 -37.80 -8.84
C LYS A 208 4.69 -39.10 -8.38
N HIS A 209 3.87 -40.08 -8.00
CA HIS A 209 4.34 -41.46 -7.95
C HIS A 209 4.34 -42.03 -9.37
N GLU A 210 5.41 -41.75 -10.13
CA GLU A 210 5.57 -42.23 -11.51
C GLU A 210 5.35 -43.75 -11.62
N ASN A 211 5.74 -44.49 -10.59
CA ASN A 211 5.62 -45.95 -10.52
C ASN A 211 4.23 -46.47 -10.09
N LYS A 212 3.24 -45.60 -9.86
CA LYS A 212 1.87 -46.01 -9.44
C LYS A 212 0.80 -45.31 -10.28
N PRO A 213 0.60 -45.68 -11.56
CA PRO A 213 -0.37 -45.07 -12.47
C PRO A 213 -1.82 -45.54 -12.17
N TYR A 214 -2.18 -45.71 -10.90
CA TYR A 214 -3.48 -46.22 -10.46
C TYR A 214 -4.28 -45.11 -9.75
N PRO A 215 -5.63 -45.19 -9.70
CA PRO A 215 -6.45 -44.30 -8.89
C PRO A 215 -5.94 -44.17 -7.45
N PHE A 216 -6.19 -43.00 -6.82
CA PHE A 216 -5.74 -42.65 -5.46
C PHE A 216 -4.23 -42.34 -5.27
N TYR A 217 -3.37 -42.60 -6.27
CA TYR A 217 -1.93 -42.28 -6.20
C TYR A 217 -1.51 -41.05 -7.01
N GLN A 218 -2.40 -40.53 -7.86
CA GLN A 218 -2.15 -39.38 -8.73
C GLN A 218 -2.93 -38.17 -8.21
N TYR A 219 -2.24 -37.09 -7.86
CA TYR A 219 -2.84 -35.83 -7.44
C TYR A 219 -2.25 -34.64 -8.21
N PRO A 220 -3.09 -33.71 -8.71
CA PRO A 220 -2.61 -32.48 -9.31
C PRO A 220 -1.83 -31.63 -8.31
N MET A 221 -0.77 -31.00 -8.80
CA MET A 221 0.06 -30.08 -8.04
C MET A 221 -0.29 -28.63 -8.33
N ASN A 222 0.00 -27.77 -7.37
CA ASN A 222 -0.15 -26.33 -7.57
C ASN A 222 0.86 -25.85 -8.62
N CYS A 223 0.32 -25.26 -9.69
CA CYS A 223 1.08 -24.55 -10.72
C CYS A 223 0.85 -23.04 -10.64
N TYR A 224 0.18 -22.55 -9.60
CA TYR A 224 -0.18 -21.15 -9.44
C TYR A 224 0.06 -20.63 -8.03
N GLU A 225 0.12 -19.31 -7.90
CA GLU A 225 0.04 -18.59 -6.62
C GLU A 225 -1.12 -17.57 -6.68
N HIS A 226 -1.67 -17.24 -5.51
CA HIS A 226 -2.70 -16.22 -5.36
C HIS A 226 -2.07 -14.84 -5.27
N LEU A 227 -2.60 -13.88 -6.02
CA LEU A 227 -2.32 -12.46 -5.86
C LEU A 227 -3.57 -11.83 -5.25
N LEU A 228 -3.64 -11.88 -3.93
CA LEU A 228 -4.79 -11.42 -3.18
C LEU A 228 -4.78 -9.89 -3.09
N ILE A 229 -5.92 -9.26 -3.38
CA ILE A 229 -6.10 -7.81 -3.34
C ILE A 229 -6.93 -7.43 -2.13
N PHE A 230 -6.33 -6.68 -1.22
CA PHE A 230 -6.99 -6.18 -0.03
C PHE A 230 -7.04 -4.66 -0.02
N HIS A 231 -8.18 -4.10 0.33
CA HIS A 231 -8.33 -2.66 0.50
C HIS A 231 -8.46 -2.28 1.98
N LYS A 232 -7.87 -1.16 2.37
CA LYS A 232 -8.14 -0.51 3.65
C LYS A 232 -9.33 0.44 3.51
N HIS A 233 -10.32 0.26 4.37
CA HIS A 233 -11.48 1.15 4.46
C HIS A 233 -11.80 1.51 5.91
N ARG A 234 -11.09 2.52 6.43
CA ARG A 234 -11.45 3.15 7.71
C ARG A 234 -12.62 4.10 7.49
N LEU A 235 -13.59 4.08 8.40
CA LEU A 235 -14.66 5.06 8.41
C LEU A 235 -14.10 6.45 8.75
N ASP A 236 -14.02 7.32 7.74
CA ASP A 236 -13.59 8.70 7.92
C ASP A 236 -14.79 9.65 7.90
N LYS A 237 -15.04 10.32 9.03
CA LYS A 237 -16.10 11.32 9.20
C LYS A 237 -15.62 12.76 9.06
N THR A 238 -14.36 12.96 8.71
CA THR A 238 -13.77 14.28 8.53
C THR A 238 -14.39 14.98 7.33
N ARG A 239 -14.80 16.24 7.53
CA ARG A 239 -15.28 17.07 6.41
C ARG A 239 -14.11 17.42 5.51
N TYR A 240 -14.29 17.27 4.21
CA TYR A 240 -13.33 17.74 3.22
C TYR A 240 -13.80 19.04 2.57
N PRO A 241 -12.90 19.97 2.23
CA PRO A 241 -13.30 21.20 1.59
C PRO A 241 -13.82 20.93 0.18
N CYS A 242 -14.79 21.71 -0.26
CA CYS A 242 -15.33 21.62 -1.61
C CYS A 242 -14.23 21.90 -2.65
N PRO A 243 -14.03 21.04 -3.66
CA PRO A 243 -12.99 21.22 -4.67
C PRO A 243 -13.23 22.43 -5.59
N ILE A 244 -14.40 23.07 -5.51
CA ILE A 244 -14.76 24.22 -6.35
C ILE A 244 -14.62 25.54 -5.62
N CYS A 245 -14.96 25.61 -4.33
CA CYS A 245 -14.96 26.87 -3.61
C CYS A 245 -14.17 26.84 -2.30
N GLY A 246 -13.57 25.70 -1.92
CA GLY A 246 -12.76 25.56 -0.71
C GLY A 246 -13.54 25.57 0.61
N THR A 247 -14.88 25.51 0.60
CA THR A 247 -15.68 25.55 1.84
C THR A 247 -15.76 24.19 2.54
N LEU A 248 -15.73 24.20 3.87
CA LEU A 248 -16.03 23.10 4.79
C LEU A 248 -17.50 23.12 5.25
N LYS A 249 -18.31 24.06 4.74
CA LYS A 249 -19.76 24.08 4.90
C LYS A 249 -20.38 23.03 3.98
N VAL A 250 -20.32 21.78 4.43
CA VAL A 250 -20.77 20.60 3.68
C VAL A 250 -21.72 19.75 4.53
N ASN A 251 -22.67 19.09 3.89
CA ASN A 251 -23.49 18.06 4.54
C ASN A 251 -22.98 16.68 4.14
N GLY A 252 -22.80 15.81 5.14
CA GLY A 252 -22.56 14.39 4.91
C GLY A 252 -23.83 13.77 4.37
N ASN A 253 -23.77 13.18 3.19
CA ASN A 253 -24.97 12.71 2.50
C ASN A 253 -25.17 11.21 2.76
N THR A 254 -24.24 10.38 2.29
CA THR A 254 -24.29 8.91 2.41
C THR A 254 -22.88 8.33 2.24
N GLN A 255 -22.63 7.12 2.76
CA GLN A 255 -21.45 6.35 2.39
C GLN A 255 -21.64 5.81 0.97
N SER A 256 -20.86 6.32 0.01
CA SER A 256 -20.91 5.88 -1.40
C SER A 256 -20.23 4.53 -1.62
N GLY A 257 -19.58 4.00 -0.59
CA GLY A 257 -18.93 2.70 -0.50
C GLY A 257 -18.43 2.47 0.92
N ILE A 258 -17.91 1.29 1.22
CA ILE A 258 -17.41 0.93 2.56
C ILE A 258 -16.37 1.96 3.01
N GLY A 259 -16.62 2.59 4.16
CA GLY A 259 -15.74 3.60 4.77
C GLY A 259 -15.62 4.94 4.02
N LEU A 260 -16.19 5.09 2.81
CA LEU A 260 -16.05 6.30 1.99
C LEU A 260 -17.27 7.21 2.13
N MET A 261 -17.11 8.33 2.84
CA MET A 261 -18.16 9.34 2.97
C MET A 261 -18.21 10.27 1.75
N SER A 262 -19.42 10.61 1.32
CA SER A 262 -19.68 11.67 0.34
C SER A 262 -20.22 12.93 1.00
N TRP A 263 -19.77 14.07 0.49
CA TRP A 263 -20.08 15.41 0.96
C TRP A 263 -20.78 16.20 -0.14
N GLU A 264 -21.71 17.05 0.25
CA GLU A 264 -22.36 18.01 -0.64
C GLU A 264 -22.10 19.44 -0.19
N CYS A 265 -21.61 20.28 -1.11
CA CYS A 265 -21.36 21.69 -0.85
C CYS A 265 -22.66 22.46 -0.52
N LYS A 266 -22.67 23.20 0.59
CA LYS A 266 -23.79 24.05 1.01
C LYS A 266 -23.50 25.55 0.93
N ASN A 267 -22.35 25.94 0.39
CA ASN A 267 -22.08 27.33 0.06
C ASN A 267 -22.91 27.77 -1.16
N LEU A 268 -23.90 28.65 -0.94
CA LEU A 268 -24.78 29.17 -2.00
C LEU A 268 -24.00 29.95 -3.06
N ASP A 269 -22.86 30.54 -2.70
CA ASP A 269 -21.98 31.28 -3.61
C ASP A 269 -20.96 30.38 -4.33
N CYS A 270 -21.11 29.05 -4.27
CA CYS A 270 -20.24 28.13 -4.98
C CYS A 270 -20.35 28.35 -6.50
N PHE A 271 -19.21 28.39 -7.20
CA PHE A 271 -19.14 28.68 -8.63
C PHE A 271 -19.80 27.63 -9.53
N GLU A 272 -19.92 26.40 -9.02
CA GLU A 272 -20.64 25.32 -9.68
C GLU A 272 -21.81 24.87 -8.82
N ARG A 273 -23.02 25.01 -9.36
CA ARG A 273 -24.26 24.47 -8.81
C ARG A 273 -25.07 23.85 -9.94
N SER A 274 -25.86 22.83 -9.62
CA SER A 274 -26.75 22.17 -10.58
C SER A 274 -27.93 23.05 -10.98
N LYS A 275 -28.68 22.64 -12.02
CA LYS A 275 -29.92 23.29 -12.47
C LYS A 275 -30.98 23.41 -11.37
N SER A 276 -31.03 22.47 -10.43
CA SER A 276 -31.94 22.51 -9.27
C SER A 276 -31.33 23.24 -8.06
N ASN A 277 -30.32 24.09 -8.29
CA ASN A 277 -29.57 24.82 -7.28
C ASN A 277 -28.95 23.94 -6.17
N ARG A 278 -28.62 22.68 -6.47
CA ARG A 278 -27.89 21.77 -5.56
C ARG A 278 -26.37 21.95 -5.71
N GLY A 279 -25.63 21.91 -4.61
CA GLY A 279 -24.16 21.99 -4.65
C GLY A 279 -23.48 20.71 -5.16
N LYS A 280 -22.19 20.84 -5.50
CA LYS A 280 -21.37 19.71 -5.97
C LYS A 280 -21.24 18.63 -4.90
N ARG A 281 -21.38 17.37 -5.31
CA ARG A 281 -21.11 16.18 -4.49
C ARG A 281 -19.70 15.67 -4.76
N PHE A 282 -18.99 15.31 -3.71
CA PHE A 282 -17.61 14.83 -3.79
C PHE A 282 -17.25 13.96 -2.58
N SER A 283 -16.09 13.31 -2.65
CA SER A 283 -15.50 12.49 -1.60
C SER A 283 -13.98 12.60 -1.69
N LEU A 284 -13.25 12.17 -0.66
CA LEU A 284 -11.78 12.15 -0.72
C LEU A 284 -11.30 11.40 -1.97
N LYS A 285 -11.80 10.17 -2.18
CA LYS A 285 -11.46 9.33 -3.34
C LYS A 285 -11.72 10.03 -4.68
N THR A 286 -12.88 10.66 -4.85
CA THR A 286 -13.22 11.32 -6.13
C THR A 286 -12.39 12.57 -6.37
N ASN A 287 -12.08 13.35 -5.32
CA ASN A 287 -11.19 14.50 -5.43
C ASN A 287 -9.77 14.07 -5.81
N THR A 288 -9.20 13.08 -5.11
CA THR A 288 -7.87 12.57 -5.40
C THR A 288 -7.78 11.99 -6.82
N ALA A 289 -8.76 11.19 -7.24
CA ALA A 289 -8.78 10.62 -8.59
C ALA A 289 -8.91 11.69 -9.69
N GLN A 290 -9.67 12.76 -9.45
CA GLN A 290 -9.80 13.85 -10.42
C GLN A 290 -8.53 14.68 -10.55
N ASP A 291 -7.84 14.99 -9.45
CA ASP A 291 -6.62 15.80 -9.48
C ASP A 291 -5.40 14.98 -9.93
N MET A 292 -5.14 13.85 -9.28
CA MET A 292 -3.94 13.04 -9.53
C MET A 292 -4.11 12.12 -10.74
N GLY A 293 -5.29 11.49 -10.89
CA GLY A 293 -5.54 10.50 -11.93
C GLY A 293 -5.64 11.08 -13.35
N ARG A 294 -5.83 12.39 -13.49
CA ARG A 294 -5.82 13.07 -14.80
C ARG A 294 -4.44 13.56 -15.23
N ARG A 295 -3.42 13.42 -14.37
CA ARG A 295 -2.05 13.81 -14.74
C ARG A 295 -1.47 12.77 -15.68
N LYS A 296 -0.90 13.24 -16.79
CA LYS A 296 -0.30 12.37 -17.83
C LYS A 296 0.75 11.40 -17.28
N GLU A 297 1.50 11.82 -16.26
CA GLU A 297 2.52 10.99 -15.60
C GLU A 297 1.97 9.76 -14.85
N ASN A 298 0.66 9.75 -14.56
CA ASN A 298 -0.04 8.67 -13.88
C ASN A 298 -0.88 7.81 -14.86
N GLU A 299 -0.78 8.04 -16.16
CA GLU A 299 -1.46 7.21 -17.16
C GLU A 299 -0.92 5.78 -17.14
N ILE A 300 -1.83 4.82 -17.04
CA ILE A 300 -1.49 3.39 -17.06
C ILE A 300 -1.31 2.96 -18.53
N PRO A 301 -0.18 2.32 -18.89
CA PRO A 301 0.03 1.83 -20.25
C PRO A 301 -1.07 0.86 -20.69
N LEU A 302 -1.61 1.06 -21.90
CA LEU A 302 -2.69 0.22 -22.45
C LEU A 302 -2.32 -1.27 -22.51
N GLU A 303 -1.07 -1.59 -22.82
CA GLU A 303 -0.59 -2.97 -22.86
C GLU A 303 -0.61 -3.64 -21.48
N LEU A 304 -0.34 -2.88 -20.41
CA LEU A 304 -0.46 -3.38 -19.04
C LEU A 304 -1.93 -3.67 -18.70
N ILE A 305 -2.85 -2.76 -19.05
CA ILE A 305 -4.29 -2.97 -18.86
C ILE A 305 -4.77 -4.22 -19.60
N LYS A 306 -4.35 -4.41 -20.86
CA LYS A 306 -4.71 -5.58 -21.66
C LYS A 306 -4.17 -6.88 -21.05
N LYS A 307 -2.92 -6.86 -20.58
CA LYS A 307 -2.25 -8.02 -19.96
C LYS A 307 -2.99 -8.49 -18.70
N TRP A 308 -3.39 -7.56 -17.84
CA TRP A 308 -4.06 -7.84 -16.57
C TRP A 308 -5.59 -7.82 -16.64
N ARG A 309 -6.16 -7.98 -17.85
CA ARG A 309 -7.61 -8.06 -18.05
C ARG A 309 -8.20 -9.41 -17.62
N ARG A 310 -7.38 -10.46 -17.58
CA ARG A 310 -7.79 -11.80 -17.12
C ARG A 310 -7.40 -11.95 -15.65
N ASP A 311 -8.24 -12.64 -14.90
CA ASP A 311 -8.02 -13.06 -13.52
C ASP A 311 -6.97 -14.18 -13.40
N ILE A 312 -6.81 -15.01 -14.43
CA ILE A 312 -5.73 -15.99 -14.56
C ILE A 312 -4.69 -15.50 -15.58
N ILE A 313 -3.46 -15.28 -15.11
CA ILE A 313 -2.36 -14.76 -15.93
C ILE A 313 -1.16 -15.69 -15.86
N ARG A 314 -0.65 -16.09 -17.03
CA ARG A 314 0.53 -16.94 -17.15
C ARG A 314 1.77 -16.12 -17.48
N PHE A 315 2.78 -16.19 -16.62
CA PHE A 315 4.13 -15.67 -16.89
C PHE A 315 5.17 -16.42 -16.06
N SER A 316 6.40 -16.48 -16.57
CA SER A 316 7.45 -17.31 -16.00
C SER A 316 7.92 -16.80 -14.63
N PRO A 317 8.26 -17.72 -13.70
CA PRO A 317 8.92 -17.35 -12.46
C PRO A 317 10.34 -16.82 -12.70
N VAL A 318 10.91 -16.16 -11.71
CA VAL A 318 12.27 -15.62 -11.78
C VAL A 318 13.28 -16.76 -11.84
N ILE A 319 14.12 -16.75 -12.89
CA ILE A 319 15.20 -17.71 -13.05
C ILE A 319 16.37 -17.30 -12.15
N LYS A 320 16.45 -17.91 -10.97
CA LYS A 320 17.45 -17.58 -9.93
C LYS A 320 18.76 -18.36 -10.06
N ILE A 321 18.73 -19.55 -10.67
CA ILE A 321 19.89 -20.43 -10.81
C ILE A 321 20.47 -20.27 -12.22
N ASN A 322 21.78 -20.04 -12.34
CA ASN A 322 22.47 -20.02 -13.63
C ASN A 322 22.76 -21.45 -14.13
N SER A 323 23.28 -21.57 -15.36
CA SER A 323 23.68 -22.87 -15.92
C SER A 323 24.80 -23.59 -15.14
N LYS A 324 25.43 -22.90 -14.18
CA LYS A 324 26.48 -23.43 -13.28
C LYS A 324 25.95 -23.78 -11.88
N GLY A 325 24.64 -23.65 -11.61
CA GLY A 325 24.04 -23.95 -10.31
C GLY A 325 24.11 -22.82 -9.28
N GLU A 326 24.64 -21.65 -9.63
CA GLU A 326 24.82 -20.53 -8.70
C GLU A 326 23.55 -19.66 -8.63
N ASN A 327 23.18 -19.23 -7.42
CA ASN A 327 22.07 -18.30 -7.21
C ASN A 327 22.51 -16.87 -7.60
N LYS A 328 22.08 -16.40 -8.78
CA LYS A 328 22.41 -15.06 -9.31
C LYS A 328 21.92 -13.91 -8.43
N LEU A 329 20.88 -14.12 -7.65
CA LEU A 329 20.23 -13.09 -6.83
C LEU A 329 20.58 -13.21 -5.35
N GLY A 330 21.28 -14.27 -4.94
CA GLY A 330 21.60 -14.57 -3.54
C GLY A 330 20.39 -14.84 -2.62
N HIS A 331 19.17 -14.51 -3.05
CA HIS A 331 17.92 -14.67 -2.31
C HIS A 331 17.09 -15.85 -2.85
N THR A 332 16.33 -16.53 -1.99
CA THR A 332 15.73 -17.82 -2.34
C THR A 332 14.41 -17.79 -3.07
N ALA A 333 13.58 -16.76 -2.91
CA ALA A 333 12.22 -16.76 -3.46
C ALA A 333 11.76 -15.39 -4.05
N PRO A 334 12.43 -14.86 -5.08
CA PRO A 334 11.96 -13.67 -5.78
C PRO A 334 10.71 -13.97 -6.62
N PHE A 335 9.70 -13.09 -6.56
CA PHE A 335 8.59 -13.06 -7.54
C PHE A 335 8.92 -12.14 -8.73
N PRO A 336 8.28 -12.35 -9.91
CA PRO A 336 8.54 -11.56 -11.11
C PRO A 336 8.18 -10.08 -10.95
N GLU A 337 8.88 -9.21 -11.70
CA GLU A 337 8.65 -7.75 -11.71
C GLU A 337 7.24 -7.36 -12.20
N ASP A 338 6.56 -8.26 -12.92
CA ASP A 338 5.21 -8.08 -13.46
C ASP A 338 4.17 -7.81 -12.36
N ILE A 339 4.28 -8.50 -11.22
CA ILE A 339 3.36 -8.37 -10.07
C ILE A 339 3.46 -6.96 -9.44
N PRO A 340 4.64 -6.50 -8.99
CA PRO A 340 4.76 -5.16 -8.44
C PRO A 340 4.53 -4.09 -9.51
N GLU A 341 4.89 -4.31 -10.77
CA GLU A 341 4.59 -3.35 -11.85
C GLU A 341 3.07 -3.10 -11.97
N MET A 342 2.27 -4.17 -11.97
CA MET A 342 0.81 -4.04 -11.95
C MET A 342 0.32 -3.32 -10.69
N ALA A 343 0.72 -3.79 -9.51
CA ALA A 343 0.26 -3.24 -8.25
C ALA A 343 0.56 -1.73 -8.14
N ILE A 344 1.78 -1.34 -8.50
CA ILE A 344 2.25 0.05 -8.43
C ILE A 344 1.50 0.91 -9.44
N GLN A 345 1.37 0.48 -10.70
CA GLN A 345 0.70 1.30 -11.72
C GLN A 345 -0.81 1.42 -11.48
N PHE A 346 -1.46 0.38 -10.95
CA PHE A 346 -2.92 0.38 -10.77
C PHE A 346 -3.35 1.11 -9.50
N PHE A 347 -2.54 1.07 -8.43
CA PHE A 347 -2.99 1.49 -7.10
C PHE A 347 -2.20 2.65 -6.49
N THR A 348 -1.28 3.27 -7.23
CA THR A 348 -0.50 4.43 -6.75
C THR A 348 -0.35 5.53 -7.80
N TYR A 349 -0.03 6.73 -7.33
CA TYR A 349 0.42 7.85 -8.15
C TYR A 349 1.94 8.04 -8.04
N LYS A 350 2.54 8.79 -8.97
CA LYS A 350 3.96 9.19 -8.90
C LYS A 350 4.26 9.88 -7.57
N GLY A 351 5.39 9.50 -6.97
CA GLY A 351 5.84 10.00 -5.67
C GLY A 351 5.13 9.39 -4.46
N ASP A 352 4.18 8.47 -4.62
CA ASP A 352 3.65 7.65 -3.52
C ASP A 352 4.74 6.73 -2.94
N VAL A 353 4.55 6.32 -1.69
CA VAL A 353 5.44 5.40 -0.94
C VAL A 353 4.92 3.98 -1.07
N VAL A 354 5.75 3.09 -1.61
CA VAL A 354 5.46 1.66 -1.79
C VAL A 354 6.35 0.86 -0.86
N LEU A 355 5.74 0.04 -0.01
CA LEU A 355 6.44 -0.80 0.95
C LEU A 355 6.38 -2.28 0.54
N ASP A 356 7.53 -2.94 0.61
CA ASP A 356 7.62 -4.38 0.65
C ASP A 356 8.06 -4.83 2.06
N PRO A 357 7.13 -5.29 2.93
CA PRO A 357 7.44 -5.73 4.28
C PRO A 357 8.37 -6.95 4.35
N PHE A 358 8.47 -7.74 3.27
CA PHE A 358 9.30 -8.94 3.17
C PHE A 358 10.12 -8.87 1.88
N ALA A 359 10.98 -7.86 1.81
CA ALA A 359 11.54 -7.39 0.55
C ALA A 359 12.44 -8.41 -0.15
N GLY A 360 13.14 -9.27 0.59
CA GLY A 360 14.00 -10.29 0.02
C GLY A 360 14.98 -9.73 -1.00
N SER A 361 14.79 -10.00 -2.30
CA SER A 361 15.62 -9.43 -3.38
C SER A 361 15.31 -7.96 -3.74
N PHE A 362 14.42 -7.29 -3.00
CA PHE A 362 13.98 -5.91 -3.22
C PHE A 362 13.26 -5.65 -4.55
N THR A 363 12.67 -6.67 -5.16
CA THR A 363 12.01 -6.56 -6.48
C THR A 363 10.96 -5.44 -6.49
N SER A 364 10.06 -5.41 -5.51
CA SER A 364 9.00 -4.39 -5.41
C SER A 364 9.55 -2.98 -5.28
N ALA A 365 10.57 -2.79 -4.43
CA ALA A 365 11.17 -1.48 -4.18
C ALA A 365 11.94 -0.96 -5.41
N ILE A 366 12.65 -1.85 -6.12
CA ILE A 366 13.32 -1.55 -7.39
C ILE A 366 12.30 -1.10 -8.46
N VAL A 367 11.20 -1.84 -8.59
CA VAL A 367 10.14 -1.51 -9.56
C VAL A 367 9.45 -0.20 -9.18
N ALA A 368 9.17 0.03 -7.89
CA ALA A 368 8.61 1.29 -7.41
C ALA A 368 9.47 2.50 -7.77
N ASN A 369 10.77 2.44 -7.46
CA ASN A 369 11.70 3.52 -7.77
C ASN A 369 11.84 3.73 -9.28
N ARG A 370 11.94 2.66 -10.08
CA ARG A 370 11.93 2.74 -11.56
C ARG A 370 10.69 3.44 -12.10
N LEU A 371 9.53 3.18 -11.48
CA LEU A 371 8.25 3.78 -11.83
C LEU A 371 8.00 5.12 -11.14
N GLY A 372 9.01 5.75 -10.54
CA GLY A 372 8.92 7.09 -9.96
C GLY A 372 8.09 7.17 -8.67
N ARG A 373 8.04 6.10 -7.90
CA ARG A 373 7.52 6.04 -6.52
C ARG A 373 8.69 5.88 -5.55
N VAL A 374 8.47 6.15 -4.27
CA VAL A 374 9.47 5.86 -3.23
C VAL A 374 9.37 4.37 -2.90
N GLY A 375 10.38 3.59 -3.26
CA GLY A 375 10.47 2.17 -2.95
C GLY A 375 11.13 1.91 -1.61
N VAL A 376 10.41 1.26 -0.69
CA VAL A 376 10.87 0.89 0.65
C VAL A 376 10.81 -0.61 0.82
N GLY A 377 11.86 -1.22 1.36
CA GLY A 377 11.89 -2.66 1.65
C GLY A 377 12.50 -2.98 3.02
N CYS A 378 11.93 -3.98 3.68
CA CYS A 378 12.44 -4.52 4.94
C CYS A 378 13.04 -5.92 4.72
N GLU A 379 14.23 -6.16 5.27
CA GLU A 379 14.85 -7.49 5.29
C GLU A 379 15.48 -7.75 6.66
N LEU A 380 15.18 -8.93 7.21
CA LEU A 380 15.62 -9.33 8.55
C LEU A 380 17.08 -9.77 8.55
N ARG A 381 17.49 -10.57 7.56
CA ARG A 381 18.77 -11.28 7.51
C ARG A 381 19.84 -10.48 6.76
N LYS A 382 20.19 -9.31 7.32
CA LYS A 382 21.32 -8.49 6.82
C LYS A 382 22.60 -9.31 6.68
N ASP A 383 22.88 -10.14 7.68
CA ASP A 383 24.05 -11.03 7.74
C ASP A 383 24.18 -11.98 6.55
N LEU A 384 23.06 -12.37 5.92
CA LEU A 384 23.05 -13.26 4.77
C LEU A 384 22.92 -12.53 3.43
N PHE A 385 22.11 -11.49 3.37
CA PHE A 385 21.63 -10.96 2.09
C PHE A 385 22.13 -9.56 1.75
N GLU A 386 22.89 -8.89 2.63
CA GLU A 386 23.35 -7.50 2.41
C GLU A 386 24.02 -7.28 1.06
N GLU A 387 25.10 -8.02 0.77
CA GLU A 387 25.84 -7.87 -0.48
C GLU A 387 24.99 -8.24 -1.70
N ALA A 388 24.19 -9.31 -1.60
CA ALA A 388 23.33 -9.76 -2.69
C ALA A 388 22.29 -8.70 -3.07
N ILE A 389 21.63 -8.10 -2.07
CA ILE A 389 20.63 -7.06 -2.24
C ILE A 389 21.26 -5.79 -2.83
N LYS A 390 22.38 -5.32 -2.24
CA LYS A 390 23.09 -4.13 -2.72
C LYS A 390 23.56 -4.28 -4.16
N ASN A 391 24.09 -5.45 -4.51
CA ASN A 391 24.51 -5.75 -5.87
C ASN A 391 23.32 -5.85 -6.83
N ASN A 392 22.21 -6.46 -6.44
CA ASN A 392 21.00 -6.52 -7.27
C ASN A 392 20.48 -5.11 -7.62
N ILE A 393 20.40 -4.22 -6.62
CA ILE A 393 19.95 -2.84 -6.81
C ILE A 393 20.89 -2.09 -7.77
N LYS A 394 22.22 -2.17 -7.54
CA LYS A 394 23.23 -1.54 -8.41
C LYS A 394 23.22 -2.09 -9.83
N ASN A 395 23.08 -3.40 -10.00
CA ASN A 395 23.01 -4.06 -11.31
C ASN A 395 21.78 -3.63 -12.12
N LYS A 396 20.72 -3.17 -11.44
CA LYS A 396 19.53 -2.58 -12.06
C LYS A 396 19.67 -1.06 -12.31
N GLY A 397 20.86 -0.50 -12.09
CA GLY A 397 21.18 0.90 -12.34
C GLY A 397 20.54 1.87 -11.34
N GLN A 398 20.24 1.41 -10.12
CA GLN A 398 19.60 2.23 -9.10
C GLN A 398 20.50 2.46 -7.89
N GLU A 399 20.27 3.58 -7.22
CA GLU A 399 20.93 3.92 -5.96
C GLU A 399 20.05 3.50 -4.77
N PHE A 400 20.66 3.37 -3.60
CA PHE A 400 19.97 3.08 -2.36
C PHE A 400 20.52 3.91 -1.19
N GLU A 401 19.74 3.96 -0.12
CA GLU A 401 20.15 4.44 1.19
C GLU A 401 19.62 3.52 2.27
N GLU A 402 20.37 3.42 3.37
CA GLU A 402 20.06 2.56 4.50
C GLU A 402 19.58 3.41 5.67
N PHE A 403 18.59 2.92 6.39
CA PHE A 403 18.22 3.49 7.68
C PHE A 403 19.24 3.07 8.74
N ASN A 404 19.84 4.06 9.42
CA ASN A 404 20.88 3.85 10.45
C ASN A 404 20.30 3.78 11.85
#